data_AF-A0A3D2S4H5-F1
#
_entry.id   AF-A0A3D2S4H5-F1
#
_cell.length_a   1.000
_cell.length_b   1.000
_cell.length_c   1.000
_cell.angle_alpha   90.00
_cell.angle_beta   90.00
_cell.angle_gamma   90.00
#
_symmetry.space_group_name_H-M   'P 1'
#
loop_
_entity.id
_entity.type
_entity.pdbx_description
1 polymer ?
#
loop_
_entity_poly.entity_id
_entity_poly.type
_entity_poly.pdbx_seq_one_letter_code
_entity_poly.pdbx_strand_id
1 'polypeptide(L)'
;YKEGYGISMQGIDYASDNNCSLIIALDCGVKAIEQARYAAEKSIDMIICDHHLPGEELPEVVALLDPHQPGCAYPYKYLSGCGLGFKLAQALTLHQGWDMEHVYNLLDLVTVSIASDIVPITGENRVLAYYGLKKIDTNPILGLKALMEVSNLQAPMSI
;
A
#
# COMPACT_ATOMS: atom_id res chain seq x y z
N TYR A 1 2.15 -15.06 -15.98
CA TYR A 1 1.85 -15.50 -14.60
C TYR A 1 2.77 -16.65 -14.20
N LYS A 2 4.01 -16.35 -13.76
CA LYS A 2 4.95 -17.39 -13.28
C LYS A 2 4.97 -17.53 -11.76
N GLU A 3 4.58 -16.49 -11.03
CA GLU A 3 4.77 -16.39 -9.57
C GLU A 3 3.46 -16.31 -8.76
N GLY A 4 2.31 -16.08 -9.41
CA GLY A 4 1.02 -16.00 -8.73
C GLY A 4 0.83 -14.68 -7.96
N TYR A 5 -0.06 -14.71 -6.97
CA TYR A 5 -0.36 -13.58 -6.08
C TYR A 5 0.41 -13.69 -4.77
N GLY A 6 0.80 -12.54 -4.20
CA GLY A 6 1.49 -12.45 -2.91
C GLY A 6 3.02 -12.47 -3.03
N ILE A 7 3.67 -12.67 -1.89
CA ILE A 7 5.14 -12.71 -1.82
C ILE A 7 5.62 -13.99 -2.49
N SER A 8 6.55 -13.86 -3.43
CA SER A 8 7.11 -14.98 -4.17
C SER A 8 8.48 -15.39 -3.61
N MET A 9 8.74 -16.70 -3.54
CA MET A 9 10.06 -17.22 -3.16
C MET A 9 11.14 -16.77 -4.17
N GLN A 10 10.79 -16.70 -5.46
CA GLN A 10 11.67 -16.20 -6.52
C GLN A 10 12.03 -14.72 -6.33
N GLY A 11 11.08 -13.90 -5.87
CA GLY A 11 11.34 -12.50 -5.52
C GLY A 11 12.27 -12.36 -4.32
N ILE A 12 12.16 -13.25 -3.34
CA ILE A 12 13.08 -13.32 -2.19
C ILE A 12 14.48 -13.76 -2.63
N ASP A 13 14.58 -14.77 -3.51
CA ASP A 13 15.86 -15.16 -4.12
C ASP A 13 16.50 -13.99 -4.86
N TYR A 14 15.72 -13.29 -5.68
CA TYR A 14 16.19 -12.10 -6.39
C TYR A 14 16.69 -11.02 -5.42
N ALA A 15 15.95 -10.73 -4.34
CA ALA A 15 16.37 -9.77 -3.33
C ALA A 15 17.72 -10.17 -2.70
N SER A 16 17.87 -11.45 -2.34
CA SER A 16 19.12 -12.00 -1.81
C SER A 16 20.28 -11.87 -2.80
N ASP A 17 20.07 -12.26 -4.06
CA ASP A 17 21.09 -12.22 -5.11
C ASP A 17 21.53 -10.79 -5.43
N ASN A 18 20.70 -9.80 -5.11
CA ASN A 18 20.97 -8.37 -5.29
C ASN A 18 21.37 -7.65 -3.99
N ASN A 19 21.70 -8.39 -2.93
CA ASN A 19 22.13 -7.85 -1.63
C ASN A 19 21.10 -6.90 -0.98
N CYS A 20 19.82 -7.09 -1.23
CA CYS A 20 18.77 -6.38 -0.51
C CYS A 20 18.66 -6.96 0.91
N SER A 21 18.75 -6.09 1.92
CA SER A 21 18.61 -6.48 3.33
C SER A 21 17.19 -6.31 3.88
N LEU A 22 16.29 -5.68 3.11
CA LEU A 22 14.92 -5.39 3.54
C LEU A 22 13.95 -5.54 2.36
N ILE A 23 12.85 -6.23 2.60
CA ILE A 23 11.68 -6.28 1.71
C ILE A 23 10.52 -5.55 2.40
N ILE A 24 9.86 -4.64 1.69
CA ILE A 24 8.61 -4.03 2.12
C ILE A 24 7.50 -4.50 1.18
N ALA A 25 6.62 -5.36 1.67
CA ALA A 25 5.44 -5.81 0.94
C ALA A 25 4.27 -4.84 1.19
N LEU A 26 3.59 -4.45 0.12
CA LEU A 26 2.36 -3.66 0.16
C LEU A 26 1.22 -4.49 -0.46
N ASP A 27 0.03 -4.37 0.12
CA ASP A 27 -1.22 -4.97 -0.39
C ASP A 27 -1.20 -6.50 -0.47
N CYS A 28 -0.26 -7.13 0.23
CA CYS A 28 -0.18 -8.57 0.39
C CYS A 28 0.76 -8.91 1.55
N GLY A 29 0.74 -10.18 1.96
CA GLY A 29 1.73 -10.75 2.87
C GLY A 29 1.20 -11.17 4.23
N VAL A 30 0.00 -10.76 4.67
CA VAL A 30 -0.50 -11.12 6.02
C VAL A 30 -0.62 -12.63 6.27
N LYS A 31 -0.63 -13.45 5.20
CA LYS A 31 -0.63 -14.92 5.27
C LYS A 31 0.68 -15.58 4.79
N ALA A 32 1.73 -14.79 4.57
CA ALA A 32 2.97 -15.25 3.93
C ALA A 32 3.97 -15.84 4.94
N ILE A 33 3.52 -16.83 5.73
CA ILE A 33 4.29 -17.43 6.83
C ILE A 33 5.60 -18.06 6.32
N GLU A 34 5.50 -18.93 5.31
CA GLU A 34 6.68 -19.60 4.76
C GLU A 34 7.64 -18.63 4.07
N GLN A 35 7.12 -17.61 3.39
CA GLN A 35 7.93 -16.60 2.72
C GLN A 35 8.66 -15.71 3.71
N ALA A 36 8.01 -15.30 4.80
CA ALA A 36 8.66 -14.55 5.86
C ALA A 36 9.81 -15.35 6.49
N ARG A 37 9.56 -16.64 6.80
CA ARG A 37 10.58 -17.56 7.29
C ARG A 37 11.75 -17.71 6.30
N TYR A 38 11.45 -17.86 5.01
CA TYR A 38 12.47 -17.99 3.97
C TYR A 38 13.30 -16.71 3.78
N ALA A 39 12.68 -15.53 3.86
CA ALA A 39 13.41 -14.26 3.83
C ALA A 39 14.36 -14.13 5.03
N ALA A 40 13.90 -14.53 6.23
CA ALA A 40 14.74 -14.54 7.43
C ALA A 40 15.94 -15.50 7.31
N GLU A 41 15.77 -16.69 6.73
CA GLU A 41 16.88 -17.63 6.44
C GLU A 41 17.95 -17.00 5.53
N LYS A 42 17.56 -16.07 4.66
CA LYS A 42 18.46 -15.31 3.81
C LYS A 42 18.97 -14.02 4.44
N SER A 43 18.71 -13.80 5.73
CA SER A 43 19.08 -12.56 6.45
C SER A 43 18.45 -11.31 5.82
N ILE A 44 17.22 -11.42 5.33
CA ILE A 44 16.44 -10.31 4.77
C ILE A 44 15.30 -9.99 5.73
N ASP A 45 15.29 -8.77 6.25
CA ASP A 45 14.18 -8.28 7.04
C ASP A 45 12.93 -8.09 6.17
N MET A 46 11.76 -8.24 6.76
CA MET A 46 10.50 -8.04 6.06
C MET A 46 9.57 -7.11 6.83
N ILE A 47 9.02 -6.12 6.13
CA ILE A 47 7.90 -5.30 6.61
C ILE A 47 6.71 -5.63 5.71
N ILE A 48 5.57 -5.91 6.32
CA ILE A 48 4.33 -6.21 5.60
C ILE A 48 3.31 -5.12 5.91
N CYS A 49 2.79 -4.46 4.88
CA CYS A 49 1.63 -3.58 4.99
C CYS A 49 0.48 -4.18 4.18
N ASP A 50 -0.51 -4.70 4.87
CA ASP A 50 -1.61 -5.43 4.26
C ASP A 50 -2.92 -5.07 4.95
N HIS A 51 -4.02 -5.28 4.26
CA HIS A 51 -5.37 -5.00 4.74
C HIS A 51 -6.31 -6.20 4.55
N HIS A 52 -5.82 -7.29 3.98
CA HIS A 52 -6.59 -8.53 3.87
C HIS A 52 -6.86 -9.14 5.25
N LEU A 53 -7.86 -10.01 5.35
CA LEU A 53 -8.15 -10.70 6.62
C LEU A 53 -6.99 -11.65 6.98
N PRO A 54 -6.45 -11.56 8.20
CA PRO A 54 -5.36 -12.43 8.65
C PRO A 54 -5.78 -13.90 8.72
N GLY A 55 -4.78 -14.80 8.74
CA GLY A 55 -4.97 -16.21 9.06
C GLY A 55 -5.06 -16.46 10.57
N GLU A 56 -5.05 -17.74 10.97
CA GLU A 56 -4.93 -18.12 12.38
C GLU A 56 -3.56 -17.76 12.96
N GLU A 57 -2.52 -17.92 12.15
CA GLU A 57 -1.15 -17.53 12.43
C GLU A 57 -0.76 -16.31 11.60
N LEU A 58 0.16 -15.51 12.14
CA LEU A 58 0.74 -14.35 11.47
C LEU A 58 2.19 -14.65 11.08
N PRO A 59 2.70 -14.07 9.99
CA PRO A 59 4.09 -14.20 9.60
C PRO A 59 5.01 -13.54 10.63
N GLU A 60 6.13 -14.18 10.93
CA GLU A 60 7.17 -13.61 11.79
C GLU A 60 8.02 -12.63 10.97
N VAL A 61 7.75 -11.34 11.14
CA VAL A 61 8.36 -10.25 10.37
C VAL A 61 8.75 -9.11 11.30
N VAL A 62 9.67 -8.23 10.88
CA VAL A 62 10.14 -7.14 11.75
C VAL A 62 9.07 -6.09 12.01
N ALA A 63 8.08 -5.95 11.11
CA ALA A 63 6.87 -5.18 11.36
C ALA A 63 5.69 -5.65 10.48
N LEU A 64 4.50 -5.69 11.09
CA LEU A 64 3.22 -5.92 10.41
C LEU A 64 2.31 -4.70 10.61
N LEU A 65 2.10 -3.96 9.52
CA LEU A 65 1.16 -2.84 9.44
C LEU A 65 -0.15 -3.33 8.80
N ASP A 66 -0.99 -3.92 9.64
CA ASP A 66 -2.31 -4.40 9.23
C ASP A 66 -3.39 -3.95 10.23
N PRO A 67 -4.47 -3.26 9.81
CA PRO A 67 -5.52 -2.85 10.72
C PRO A 67 -6.38 -4.02 11.21
N HIS A 68 -6.43 -5.13 10.49
CA HIS A 68 -7.19 -6.34 10.83
C HIS A 68 -6.41 -7.34 11.70
N GLN A 69 -5.11 -7.15 11.93
CA GLN A 69 -4.36 -8.04 12.81
C GLN A 69 -4.97 -8.06 14.23
N PRO A 70 -4.98 -9.23 14.92
CA PRO A 70 -5.53 -9.36 16.27
C PRO A 70 -4.95 -8.32 17.24
N GLY A 71 -5.84 -7.69 18.02
CA GLY A 71 -5.45 -6.69 19.02
C GLY A 71 -5.10 -5.30 18.47
N CYS A 72 -5.15 -5.08 17.14
CA CYS A 72 -4.86 -3.76 16.57
C CYS A 72 -5.95 -2.73 16.91
N ALA A 73 -5.55 -1.67 17.63
CA ALA A 73 -6.44 -0.59 18.05
C ALA A 73 -6.69 0.49 16.97
N TYR A 74 -6.11 0.35 15.78
CA TYR A 74 -6.26 1.37 14.74
C TYR A 74 -7.75 1.56 14.38
N PRO A 75 -8.29 2.79 14.43
CA PRO A 75 -9.74 3.01 14.47
C PRO A 75 -10.44 2.76 13.14
N TYR A 76 -9.74 2.91 12.01
CA TYR A 76 -10.33 2.76 10.68
C TYR A 76 -9.78 1.52 9.97
N LYS A 77 -10.63 0.51 9.78
CA LYS A 77 -10.20 -0.81 9.30
C LYS A 77 -10.16 -0.96 7.78
N TYR A 78 -10.65 0.03 7.04
CA TYR A 78 -10.99 -0.15 5.64
C TYR A 78 -10.04 0.53 4.66
N LEU A 79 -8.84 0.95 5.09
CA LEU A 79 -7.85 1.50 4.16
C LEU A 79 -7.57 0.47 3.04
N SER A 80 -7.44 0.94 1.79
CA SER A 80 -6.92 0.11 0.70
C SER A 80 -5.43 -0.17 0.89
N GLY A 81 -4.86 -1.11 0.14
CA GLY A 81 -3.42 -1.38 0.17
C GLY A 81 -2.56 -0.14 -0.09
N CYS A 82 -2.93 0.69 -1.09
CA CYS A 82 -2.25 1.97 -1.33
C CYS A 82 -2.52 2.99 -0.21
N GLY A 83 -3.70 2.96 0.40
CA GLY A 83 -4.01 3.77 1.59
C GLY A 83 -3.06 3.47 2.75
N LEU A 84 -2.74 2.19 3.01
CA LEU A 84 -1.72 1.81 3.99
C LEU A 84 -0.31 2.24 3.59
N GLY A 85 0.06 2.07 2.31
CA GLY A 85 1.34 2.56 1.79
C GLY A 85 1.49 4.09 1.95
N PHE A 86 0.41 4.83 1.70
CA PHE A 86 0.34 6.28 1.94
C PHE A 86 0.53 6.61 3.42
N LYS A 87 -0.10 5.86 4.33
CA LYS A 87 0.08 6.05 5.79
C LYS A 87 1.52 5.77 6.24
N LEU A 88 2.15 4.73 5.69
CA LEU A 88 3.56 4.45 5.95
C LEU A 88 4.46 5.60 5.47
N ALA A 89 4.26 6.07 4.23
CA ALA A 89 4.99 7.20 3.69
C ALA A 89 4.75 8.49 4.48
N GLN A 90 3.51 8.76 4.90
CA GLN A 90 3.14 9.86 5.78
C GLN A 90 3.89 9.80 7.11
N ALA A 91 3.88 8.65 7.80
CA ALA A 91 4.55 8.49 9.07
C ALA A 91 6.07 8.68 8.94
N LEU A 92 6.68 8.11 7.90
CA LEU A 92 8.11 8.28 7.63
C LEU A 92 8.47 9.75 7.35
N THR A 93 7.68 10.42 6.51
CA THR A 93 7.89 11.84 6.15
C THR A 93 7.83 12.73 7.40
N LEU A 94 6.82 12.51 8.27
CA LEU A 94 6.72 13.22 9.54
C LEU A 94 7.90 12.92 10.46
N HIS A 95 8.31 11.66 10.57
CA HIS A 95 9.42 11.25 11.43
C HIS A 95 10.75 11.89 11.01
N GLN A 96 10.99 12.02 9.70
CA GLN A 96 12.19 12.63 9.14
C GLN A 96 12.13 14.17 9.07
N GLY A 97 10.98 14.77 9.36
CA GLY A 97 10.77 16.22 9.19
C GLY A 97 10.80 16.67 7.73
N TRP A 98 10.46 15.78 6.81
CA TRP A 98 10.37 16.08 5.37
C TRP A 98 9.09 16.84 5.03
N ASP A 99 9.08 17.45 3.84
CA ASP A 99 7.90 18.13 3.34
C ASP A 99 6.76 17.14 3.05
N MET A 100 5.60 17.38 3.68
CA MET A 100 4.39 16.58 3.49
C MET A 100 3.83 16.66 2.07
N GLU A 101 4.22 17.69 1.31
CA GLU A 101 3.85 17.85 -0.09
C GLU A 101 4.28 16.63 -0.95
N HIS A 102 5.39 15.96 -0.60
CA HIS A 102 5.79 14.72 -1.27
C HIS A 102 4.73 13.61 -1.17
N VAL A 103 4.10 13.50 0.00
CA VAL A 103 3.07 12.49 0.26
C VAL A 103 1.73 12.92 -0.32
N TYR A 104 1.36 14.20 -0.17
CA TYR A 104 0.11 14.72 -0.75
C TYR A 104 0.07 14.60 -2.27
N ASN A 105 1.23 14.65 -2.94
CA ASN A 105 1.34 14.41 -4.37
C ASN A 105 1.03 12.96 -4.81
N LEU A 106 0.77 12.04 -3.88
CA LEU A 106 0.37 10.66 -4.16
C LEU A 106 -1.14 10.42 -3.96
N LEU A 107 -1.92 11.43 -3.55
CA LEU A 107 -3.34 11.27 -3.21
C LEU A 107 -4.20 10.80 -4.39
N ASP A 108 -3.83 11.12 -5.62
CA ASP A 108 -4.51 10.65 -6.83
C ASP A 108 -4.34 9.14 -7.03
N LEU A 109 -3.14 8.59 -6.78
CA LEU A 109 -2.91 7.14 -6.73
C LEU A 109 -3.73 6.46 -5.62
N VAL A 110 -3.79 7.07 -4.44
CA VAL A 110 -4.61 6.55 -3.33
C VAL A 110 -6.09 6.52 -3.71
N THR A 111 -6.58 7.54 -4.42
CA THR A 111 -7.97 7.60 -4.89
C THR A 111 -8.28 6.49 -5.89
N VAL A 112 -7.38 6.24 -6.85
CA VAL A 112 -7.53 5.12 -7.79
C VAL A 112 -7.56 3.80 -7.03
N SER A 113 -6.66 3.59 -6.07
CA SER A 113 -6.66 2.37 -5.24
C SER A 113 -7.97 2.21 -4.47
N ILE A 114 -8.48 3.24 -3.79
CA ILE A 114 -9.75 3.16 -3.07
C ILE A 114 -10.89 2.70 -4.00
N ALA A 115 -10.94 3.25 -5.22
CA ALA A 115 -11.97 2.89 -6.19
C ALA A 115 -11.78 1.47 -6.76
N SER A 116 -10.54 1.09 -7.10
CA SER A 116 -10.21 -0.21 -7.70
C SER A 116 -10.37 -1.37 -6.71
N ASP A 117 -10.10 -1.12 -5.44
CA ASP A 117 -10.11 -2.10 -4.36
C ASP A 117 -11.51 -2.25 -3.73
N ILE A 118 -12.46 -1.41 -4.16
CA ILE A 118 -13.88 -1.42 -3.75
C ILE A 118 -14.03 -1.35 -2.21
N VAL A 119 -13.10 -0.67 -1.54
CA VAL A 119 -13.17 -0.44 -0.10
C VAL A 119 -14.21 0.64 0.21
N PRO A 120 -14.86 0.60 1.40
CA PRO A 120 -15.83 1.63 1.79
C PRO A 120 -15.26 3.06 1.69
N ILE A 121 -15.96 3.94 0.97
CA ILE A 121 -15.64 5.39 0.90
C ILE A 121 -16.24 6.11 2.12
N THR A 122 -15.77 5.74 3.29
CA THR A 122 -16.14 6.30 4.60
C THR A 122 -14.89 6.74 5.35
N GLY A 123 -15.04 7.37 6.54
CA GLY A 123 -13.92 7.68 7.41
C GLY A 123 -12.72 8.30 6.68
N GLU A 124 -11.55 7.67 6.82
CA GLU A 124 -10.31 8.15 6.20
C GLU A 124 -10.31 8.01 4.68
N ASN A 125 -10.82 6.91 4.12
CA ASN A 125 -10.89 6.75 2.65
C ASN A 125 -11.69 7.87 2.01
N ARG A 126 -12.79 8.32 2.64
CA ARG A 126 -13.56 9.45 2.11
C ARG A 126 -12.74 10.73 2.04
N VAL A 127 -11.93 11.01 3.06
CA VAL A 127 -11.07 12.21 3.10
C VAL A 127 -9.96 12.09 2.05
N LEU A 128 -9.29 10.94 1.98
CA LEU A 128 -8.22 10.68 1.02
C LEU A 128 -8.74 10.77 -0.44
N ALA A 129 -9.87 10.12 -0.72
CA ALA A 129 -10.51 10.17 -2.04
C ALA A 129 -10.96 11.58 -2.41
N TYR A 130 -11.51 12.35 -1.47
CA TYR A 130 -11.91 13.73 -1.73
C TYR A 130 -10.74 14.61 -2.20
N TYR A 131 -9.61 14.57 -1.48
CA TYR A 131 -8.45 15.38 -1.86
C TYR A 131 -7.72 14.83 -3.07
N GLY A 132 -7.68 13.50 -3.26
CA GLY A 132 -7.08 12.93 -4.45
C GLY A 132 -7.91 13.16 -5.71
N LEU A 133 -9.24 13.17 -5.65
CA LEU A 133 -10.08 13.63 -6.77
C LEU A 133 -9.80 15.09 -7.14
N LYS A 134 -9.69 15.98 -6.14
CA LYS A 134 -9.27 17.37 -6.40
C LYS A 134 -7.94 17.43 -7.13
N LYS A 135 -6.98 16.61 -6.70
CA LYS A 135 -5.68 16.51 -7.36
C LYS A 135 -5.83 16.00 -8.80
N ILE A 136 -6.65 14.97 -9.04
CA ILE A 136 -6.89 14.46 -10.40
C ILE A 136 -7.50 15.54 -11.30
N ASP A 137 -8.40 16.36 -10.77
CA ASP A 137 -9.05 17.43 -11.52
C ASP A 137 -8.09 18.59 -11.86
N THR A 138 -7.09 18.87 -11.01
CA THR A 138 -6.21 20.05 -11.17
C THR A 138 -4.81 19.74 -11.68
N ASN A 139 -4.16 18.69 -11.14
CA ASN A 139 -2.77 18.35 -11.42
C ASN A 139 -2.53 16.84 -11.18
N PRO A 140 -3.13 15.95 -12.01
CA PRO A 140 -2.90 14.51 -11.89
C PRO A 140 -1.45 14.15 -12.24
N ILE A 141 -0.94 13.06 -11.67
CA ILE A 141 0.31 12.49 -12.15
C ILE A 141 0.23 12.14 -13.64
N LEU A 142 1.37 12.17 -14.32
CA LEU A 142 1.43 12.01 -15.78
C LEU A 142 0.76 10.73 -16.29
N GLY A 143 0.92 9.63 -15.56
CA GLY A 143 0.29 8.35 -15.92
C GLY A 143 -1.23 8.40 -15.88
N LEU A 144 -1.82 8.98 -14.83
CA LEU A 144 -3.28 9.14 -14.73
C LEU A 144 -3.81 10.12 -15.77
N LYS A 145 -3.09 11.21 -16.02
CA LYS A 145 -3.44 12.16 -17.08
C LYS A 145 -3.55 11.46 -18.44
N ALA A 146 -2.54 10.67 -18.80
CA ALA A 146 -2.56 9.91 -20.05
C ALA A 146 -3.71 8.90 -20.11
N LEU A 147 -4.01 8.21 -19.00
CA LEU A 147 -5.14 7.29 -18.92
C LEU A 147 -6.50 7.99 -19.07
N MET A 148 -6.66 9.20 -18.51
CA MET A 148 -7.86 10.00 -18.68
C MET A 148 -8.07 10.40 -20.14
N GLU A 149 -7.00 10.85 -20.81
CA GLU A 149 -7.03 11.25 -22.22
C GLU A 149 -7.48 10.09 -23.13
N VAL A 150 -6.90 8.89 -22.98
CA VAL A 150 -7.29 7.73 -23.81
C VAL A 150 -8.68 7.19 -23.48
N SER A 151 -9.14 7.39 -22.24
CA SER A 151 -10.44 6.93 -21.77
C SER A 151 -11.56 7.95 -22.02
N ASN A 152 -11.24 9.12 -22.59
CA ASN A 152 -12.15 10.27 -22.73
C ASN A 152 -12.83 10.68 -21.41
N LEU A 153 -12.14 10.49 -20.27
CA LEU A 153 -12.62 10.94 -18.97
C LEU A 153 -12.42 12.45 -18.84
N GLN A 154 -13.46 13.14 -18.37
CA GLN A 154 -13.43 14.59 -18.16
C GLN A 154 -13.57 14.92 -16.67
N ALA A 155 -12.76 15.87 -16.22
CA ALA A 155 -12.94 16.55 -14.95
C ALA A 155 -14.12 17.55 -15.03
N PRO A 156 -14.78 17.89 -13.90
CA PRO A 156 -14.48 17.45 -12.55
C PRO A 156 -15.09 16.08 -12.22
N MET A 157 -14.37 15.29 -11.42
CA MET A 157 -14.88 14.04 -10.86
C MET A 157 -15.41 14.22 -9.44
N SER A 158 -16.30 13.32 -9.00
CA SER A 158 -16.91 13.39 -7.66
C SER A 158 -17.17 12.00 -7.07
N ILE A 159 -17.27 11.95 -5.74
CA ILE A 159 -17.65 10.80 -4.90
C ILE A 159 -18.93 11.08 -4.11
#